data_AF-A0A4V6YXS0-F1
#
_entry.id   AF-A0A4V6YXS0-F1
#
_cell.length_a   1.000
_cell.length_b   1.000
_cell.length_c   1.000
_cell.angle_alpha   90.00
_cell.angle_beta   90.00
_cell.angle_gamma   90.00
#
_symmetry.space_group_name_H-M   'P 1'
#
loop_
_entity.id
_entity.type
_entity.pdbx_description
1 polymer ?
#
loop_
_entity_poly.entity_id
_entity_poly.type
_entity_poly.pdbx_seq_one_letter_code
_entity_poly.pdbx_strand_id
1 'polypeptide(L)'
;MPDALIKAGIDARQPMRAFNERHILLVPYFEWALYQWDDEQRTPQAITQLARDVEQRILGVSGSPRPTLAIPHLLSLESACSYQGYLLALMAVEQTRHFFLQRDGYLTDNPAIGPDLAHHYWLPGNGVSHDDTLRSLTGEGFNSDYLAAACNQTVEQAWQTAQQSMAAAAARPQPAADFNLEAHIRVVDGDRVLADNADGDAQMCRDFAAAIEARQ
;
A
#
# COMPACT_ATOMS: atom_id res chain seq x y z
N MET A 1 -8.60 15.25 -10.73
CA MET A 1 -7.99 14.23 -11.60
C MET A 1 -9.06 13.74 -12.57
N PRO A 2 -8.81 13.69 -13.89
CA PRO A 2 -9.77 13.19 -14.87
C PRO A 2 -10.10 11.70 -14.67
N ASP A 3 -11.37 11.35 -14.77
CA ASP A 3 -11.88 9.97 -14.70
C ASP A 3 -11.14 9.01 -15.63
N ALA A 4 -10.79 9.46 -16.84
CA ALA A 4 -10.04 8.67 -17.80
C ALA A 4 -8.65 8.25 -17.28
N LEU A 5 -7.97 9.10 -16.51
CA LEU A 5 -6.68 8.75 -15.89
C LEU A 5 -6.86 7.75 -14.75
N ILE A 6 -7.93 7.85 -13.98
CA ILE A 6 -8.26 6.89 -12.92
C ILE A 6 -8.49 5.52 -13.54
N LYS A 7 -9.32 5.46 -14.59
CA LYS A 7 -9.60 4.22 -15.31
C LYS A 7 -8.32 3.64 -15.90
N ALA A 8 -7.50 4.43 -16.60
CA ALA A 8 -6.22 3.96 -17.13
C ALA A 8 -5.30 3.38 -16.05
N GLY A 9 -5.28 4.01 -14.86
CA GLY A 9 -4.55 3.49 -13.70
C GLY A 9 -5.11 2.18 -13.14
N ILE A 10 -6.41 1.91 -13.25
CA ILE A 10 -7.03 0.64 -12.88
C ILE A 10 -6.72 -0.42 -13.94
N ASP A 11 -6.90 -0.09 -15.23
CA ASP A 11 -6.61 -0.97 -16.37
C ASP A 11 -5.17 -1.50 -16.30
N ALA A 12 -4.21 -0.65 -15.89
CA ALA A 12 -2.81 -1.03 -15.76
C ALA A 12 -2.48 -1.88 -14.52
N ARG A 13 -3.17 -1.67 -13.39
CA ARG A 13 -2.78 -2.25 -12.09
C ARG A 13 -3.59 -3.48 -11.72
N GLN A 14 -4.89 -3.47 -11.96
CA GLN A 14 -5.78 -4.52 -11.48
C GLN A 14 -5.41 -5.92 -12.01
N PRO A 15 -5.06 -6.10 -13.31
CA PRO A 15 -4.65 -7.41 -13.81
C PRO A 15 -3.39 -7.96 -13.13
N MET A 16 -2.50 -7.08 -12.68
CA MET A 16 -1.22 -7.45 -12.05
C MET A 16 -1.33 -7.55 -10.53
N ARG A 17 -2.50 -7.28 -9.94
CA ARG A 17 -2.61 -7.15 -8.49
C ARG A 17 -2.24 -8.44 -7.76
N ALA A 18 -2.85 -9.56 -8.13
CA ALA A 18 -2.53 -10.86 -7.53
C ALA A 18 -1.05 -11.25 -7.72
N PHE A 19 -0.47 -10.93 -8.88
CA PHE A 19 0.95 -11.16 -9.16
C PHE A 19 1.85 -10.36 -8.20
N ASN A 20 1.51 -9.08 -7.98
CA ASN A 20 2.25 -8.20 -7.08
C ASN A 20 2.18 -8.67 -5.63
N GLU A 21 1.01 -9.10 -5.13
CA GLU A 21 0.90 -9.62 -3.77
C GLU A 21 1.67 -10.94 -3.58
N ARG A 22 1.63 -11.82 -4.59
CA ARG A 22 2.40 -13.07 -4.58
C ARG A 22 3.91 -12.82 -4.60
N HIS A 23 4.38 -11.69 -5.09
CA HIS A 23 5.79 -11.32 -5.04
C HIS A 23 6.34 -11.30 -3.61
N ILE A 24 5.51 -10.87 -2.65
CA ILE A 24 5.88 -10.82 -1.23
C ILE A 24 6.16 -12.22 -0.68
N LEU A 25 5.53 -13.27 -1.24
CA LEU A 25 5.74 -14.66 -0.81
C LEU A 25 7.12 -15.23 -1.19
N LEU A 26 7.83 -14.63 -2.15
CA LEU A 26 9.11 -15.16 -2.61
C LEU A 26 10.13 -15.28 -1.47
N VAL A 27 10.31 -14.21 -0.71
CA VAL A 27 11.27 -14.14 0.40
C VAL A 27 10.97 -15.19 1.48
N PRO A 28 9.79 -15.22 2.11
CA PRO A 28 9.54 -16.16 3.21
C PRO A 28 9.58 -17.63 2.75
N TYR A 29 9.14 -17.95 1.53
CA TYR A 29 9.25 -19.32 1.02
C TYR A 29 10.69 -19.71 0.66
N PHE A 30 11.48 -18.77 0.15
CA PHE A 30 12.90 -18.97 -0.09
C PHE A 30 13.66 -19.18 1.22
N GLU A 31 13.48 -18.31 2.22
CA GLU A 31 14.10 -18.44 3.54
C GLU A 31 13.69 -19.74 4.23
N TRP A 32 12.40 -20.08 4.23
CA TRP A 32 11.89 -21.31 4.80
C TRP A 32 12.55 -22.56 4.19
N ALA A 33 12.71 -22.60 2.87
CA ALA A 33 13.36 -23.71 2.20
C ALA A 33 14.87 -23.75 2.47
N LEU A 34 15.54 -22.60 2.37
CA LEU A 34 16.99 -22.48 2.56
C LEU A 34 17.42 -22.87 3.98
N TYR A 35 16.66 -22.44 4.99
CA TYR A 35 17.01 -22.67 6.40
C TYR A 35 16.78 -24.11 6.85
N GLN A 36 16.12 -24.93 6.03
CA GLN A 36 16.01 -26.37 6.25
C GLN A 36 17.17 -27.17 5.65
N TRP A 37 18.05 -26.55 4.85
CA TRP A 37 19.20 -27.24 4.26
C TRP A 37 20.33 -27.43 5.28
N ASP A 38 21.03 -28.55 5.16
CA ASP A 38 22.32 -28.77 5.82
C ASP A 38 23.40 -27.86 5.21
N ASP A 39 24.49 -27.63 5.95
CA ASP A 39 25.54 -26.69 5.55
C ASP A 39 26.24 -27.08 4.24
N GLU A 40 26.43 -28.37 3.99
CA GLU A 40 27.05 -28.90 2.77
C GLU A 40 26.24 -28.57 1.51
N GLN A 41 24.91 -28.45 1.64
CA GLN A 41 24.03 -28.14 0.52
C GLN A 41 24.04 -26.63 0.17
N ARG A 42 24.45 -25.75 1.10
CA ARG A 42 24.40 -24.28 0.99
C ARG A 42 25.51 -23.70 0.10
N THR A 43 25.64 -24.23 -1.12
CA THR A 43 26.53 -23.68 -2.14
C THR A 43 25.89 -22.51 -2.89
N PRO A 44 26.66 -21.53 -3.41
CA PRO A 44 26.10 -20.40 -4.16
C PRO A 44 25.22 -20.82 -5.34
N GLN A 45 25.60 -21.89 -6.03
CA GLN A 45 24.86 -22.45 -7.17
C GLN A 45 23.52 -23.04 -6.72
N ALA A 46 23.51 -23.82 -5.64
CA ALA A 46 22.28 -24.40 -5.10
C ALA A 46 21.32 -23.30 -4.61
N ILE A 47 21.82 -22.31 -3.86
CA ILE A 47 21.02 -21.19 -3.36
C ILE A 47 20.41 -20.38 -4.52
N THR A 48 21.19 -20.14 -5.57
CA THR A 48 20.70 -19.46 -6.79
C THR A 48 19.61 -20.27 -7.47
N GLN A 49 19.79 -21.58 -7.59
CA GLN A 49 18.78 -22.45 -8.18
C GLN A 49 17.49 -22.47 -7.35
N LEU A 50 17.59 -22.57 -6.03
CA LEU A 50 16.44 -22.49 -5.12
C LEU A 50 15.66 -21.19 -5.31
N ALA A 51 16.35 -20.05 -5.41
CA ALA A 51 15.69 -18.77 -5.67
C ALA A 51 14.90 -18.80 -6.99
N ARG A 52 15.47 -19.36 -8.07
CA ARG A 52 14.77 -19.51 -9.36
C ARG A 52 13.59 -20.46 -9.29
N ASP A 53 13.72 -21.57 -8.56
CA ASP A 53 12.65 -22.55 -8.39
C ASP A 53 11.47 -21.95 -7.62
N VAL A 54 11.75 -21.18 -6.57
CA VAL A 54 10.73 -20.45 -5.79
C VAL A 54 10.05 -19.38 -6.65
N GLU A 55 10.81 -18.60 -7.44
CA GLU A 55 10.26 -17.63 -8.39
C GLU A 55 9.30 -18.28 -9.39
N GLN A 56 9.72 -19.37 -10.02
CA GLN A 56 8.90 -20.11 -10.97
C GLN A 56 7.64 -20.69 -10.31
N ARG A 57 7.78 -21.28 -9.12
CA ARG A 57 6.65 -21.88 -8.38
C ARG A 57 5.62 -20.83 -7.97
N ILE A 58 6.07 -19.70 -7.44
CA ILE A 58 5.19 -18.69 -6.82
C ILE A 58 4.66 -17.71 -7.85
N LEU A 59 5.44 -17.30 -8.86
CA LEU A 59 4.99 -16.33 -9.85
C LEU A 59 4.53 -16.98 -11.16
N GLY A 60 4.91 -18.22 -11.42
CA GLY A 60 4.61 -18.91 -12.68
C GLY A 60 5.43 -18.41 -13.88
N VAL A 61 6.43 -17.55 -13.66
CA VAL A 61 7.28 -16.97 -14.71
C VAL A 61 8.74 -17.32 -14.50
N SER A 62 9.45 -17.55 -15.61
CA SER A 62 10.89 -17.82 -15.59
C SER A 62 11.64 -16.50 -15.40
N GLY A 63 12.17 -16.30 -14.20
CA GLY A 63 12.91 -15.10 -13.82
C GLY A 63 11.97 -14.01 -13.32
N SER A 64 12.06 -13.73 -12.01
CA SER A 64 11.30 -12.64 -11.40
C SER A 64 11.77 -11.27 -11.91
N PRO A 65 10.85 -10.32 -12.19
CA PRO A 65 11.22 -8.94 -12.56
C PRO A 65 12.02 -8.24 -11.44
N ARG A 66 11.87 -8.72 -10.21
CA ARG A 66 12.72 -8.37 -9.07
C ARG A 66 13.32 -9.67 -8.51
N PRO A 67 14.55 -10.05 -8.90
CA PRO A 67 15.16 -11.30 -8.46
C PRO A 67 15.19 -11.41 -6.94
N THR A 68 14.87 -12.60 -6.43
CA THR A 68 14.73 -12.85 -4.98
C THR A 68 16.00 -12.48 -4.22
N LEU A 69 17.18 -12.90 -4.73
CA LEU A 69 18.48 -12.61 -4.12
C LEU A 69 18.89 -11.13 -4.18
N ALA A 70 18.19 -10.29 -4.96
CA ALA A 70 18.42 -8.85 -4.99
C ALA A 70 17.60 -8.10 -3.93
N ILE A 71 16.79 -8.80 -3.13
CA ILE A 71 15.96 -8.19 -2.08
C ILE A 71 16.84 -8.00 -0.84
N PRO A 72 17.11 -6.77 -0.41
CA PRO A 72 18.08 -6.49 0.66
C PRO A 72 17.62 -7.02 2.03
N HIS A 73 16.32 -7.23 2.22
CA HIS A 73 15.77 -7.77 3.47
C HIS A 73 16.29 -9.16 3.82
N LEU A 74 16.71 -9.95 2.81
CA LEU A 74 17.37 -11.24 3.02
C LEU A 74 18.74 -11.12 3.69
N LEU A 75 19.38 -9.96 3.56
CA LEU A 75 20.73 -9.70 4.04
C LEU A 75 20.74 -8.79 5.29
N SER A 76 19.57 -8.31 5.71
CA SER A 76 19.40 -7.48 6.90
C SER A 76 18.97 -8.36 8.08
N LEU A 77 19.74 -8.31 9.17
CA LEU A 77 19.49 -9.08 10.39
C LEU A 77 18.11 -8.79 11.01
N GLU A 78 17.59 -7.58 10.81
CA GLU A 78 16.33 -7.14 11.44
C GLU A 78 15.08 -7.64 10.70
N SER A 79 15.21 -8.11 9.45
CA SER A 79 14.08 -8.51 8.60
C SER A 79 14.12 -9.96 8.09
N ALA A 80 15.20 -10.69 8.38
CA ALA A 80 15.26 -12.12 8.05
C ALA A 80 14.20 -12.90 8.86
N CYS A 81 13.55 -13.90 8.25
CA CYS A 81 12.46 -14.68 8.85
C CYS A 81 11.19 -13.91 9.24
N SER A 82 11.05 -12.63 8.84
CA SER A 82 9.88 -11.81 9.20
C SER A 82 9.16 -11.18 8.01
N TYR A 83 9.66 -11.42 6.79
CA TYR A 83 9.14 -10.78 5.57
C TYR A 83 7.65 -11.12 5.28
N GLN A 84 7.17 -12.28 5.72
CA GLN A 84 5.76 -12.65 5.67
C GLN A 84 4.84 -11.63 6.37
N GLY A 85 5.37 -10.86 7.32
CA GLY A 85 4.65 -9.79 8.01
C GLY A 85 4.05 -8.75 7.06
N TYR A 86 4.70 -8.46 5.92
CA TYR A 86 4.16 -7.53 4.92
C TYR A 86 2.83 -8.03 4.33
N LEU A 87 2.76 -9.31 3.95
CA LEU A 87 1.53 -9.86 3.36
C LEU A 87 0.41 -10.00 4.39
N LEU A 88 0.75 -10.43 5.62
CA LEU A 88 -0.20 -10.48 6.72
C LEU A 88 -0.78 -9.09 7.02
N ALA A 89 0.08 -8.06 7.07
CA ALA A 89 -0.37 -6.70 7.26
C ALA A 89 -1.27 -6.21 6.12
N LEU A 90 -0.98 -6.56 4.86
CA LEU A 90 -1.84 -6.20 3.72
C LEU A 90 -3.21 -6.89 3.77
N MET A 91 -3.27 -8.15 4.20
CA MET A 91 -4.54 -8.85 4.43
C MET A 91 -5.37 -8.14 5.50
N ALA A 92 -4.74 -7.77 6.63
CA ALA A 92 -5.38 -6.99 7.68
C ALA A 92 -5.86 -5.62 7.19
N VAL A 93 -5.07 -4.92 6.37
CA VAL A 93 -5.46 -3.63 5.77
C VAL A 93 -6.71 -3.78 4.91
N GLU A 94 -6.80 -4.79 4.05
CA GLU A 94 -8.01 -5.00 3.23
C GLU A 94 -9.23 -5.38 4.07
N GLN A 95 -9.06 -6.18 5.12
CA GLN A 95 -10.11 -6.47 6.09
C GLN A 95 -10.60 -5.19 6.80
N THR A 96 -9.69 -4.36 7.31
CA THR A 96 -10.03 -3.08 7.96
C THR A 96 -10.70 -2.12 6.99
N ARG A 97 -10.22 -2.03 5.75
CA ARG A 97 -10.84 -1.21 4.70
C ARG A 97 -12.26 -1.68 4.41
N HIS A 98 -12.48 -2.99 4.30
CA HIS A 98 -13.80 -3.55 4.11
C HIS A 98 -14.75 -3.18 5.26
N PHE A 99 -14.30 -3.32 6.51
CA PHE A 99 -15.07 -2.94 7.68
C PHE A 99 -15.55 -1.48 7.63
N PHE A 100 -14.63 -0.53 7.39
CA PHE A 100 -15.01 0.89 7.33
C PHE A 100 -15.88 1.21 6.11
N LEU A 101 -15.63 0.59 4.95
CA LEU A 101 -16.49 0.78 3.77
C LEU A 101 -17.90 0.24 3.99
N GLN A 102 -18.06 -0.88 4.70
CA GLN A 102 -19.38 -1.41 5.06
C GLN A 102 -20.09 -0.51 6.07
N ARG A 103 -19.39 -0.10 7.13
CA ARG A 103 -19.98 0.67 8.23
C ARG A 103 -20.29 2.12 7.83
N ASP A 104 -19.35 2.76 7.16
CA ASP A 104 -19.36 4.21 6.95
C ASP A 104 -19.56 4.60 5.47
N GLY A 105 -19.35 3.67 4.53
CA GLY A 105 -19.49 3.92 3.09
C GLY A 105 -18.31 4.62 2.43
N TYR A 106 -17.32 5.11 3.19
CA TYR A 106 -16.16 5.81 2.65
C TYR A 106 -14.97 5.86 3.62
N LEU A 107 -13.77 6.09 3.07
CA LEU A 107 -12.52 6.12 3.83
C LEU A 107 -11.94 7.53 3.96
N THR A 108 -11.76 8.24 2.84
CA THR A 108 -11.12 9.55 2.82
C THR A 108 -11.98 10.60 3.53
N ASP A 109 -11.35 11.36 4.42
CA ASP A 109 -11.98 12.41 5.25
C ASP A 109 -13.11 11.90 6.16
N ASN A 110 -13.07 10.62 6.53
CA ASN A 110 -14.00 10.05 7.48
C ASN A 110 -13.52 10.31 8.92
N PRO A 111 -14.21 11.17 9.71
CA PRO A 111 -13.76 11.54 11.05
C PRO A 111 -13.84 10.40 12.06
N ALA A 112 -14.57 9.31 11.76
CA ALA A 112 -14.69 8.16 12.66
C ALA A 112 -13.46 7.23 12.60
N ILE A 113 -12.73 7.19 11.46
CA ILE A 113 -11.65 6.21 11.25
C ILE A 113 -10.44 6.48 12.14
N GLY A 114 -10.01 7.75 12.25
CA GLY A 114 -8.83 8.12 13.03
C GLY A 114 -8.92 7.70 14.51
N PRO A 115 -9.99 8.08 15.24
CA PRO A 115 -10.22 7.63 16.61
C PRO A 115 -10.25 6.11 16.76
N ASP A 116 -10.89 5.40 15.83
CA ASP A 116 -10.96 3.93 15.86
C ASP A 116 -9.58 3.29 15.67
N LEU A 117 -8.81 3.73 14.69
CA LEU A 117 -7.44 3.24 14.48
C LEU A 117 -6.54 3.56 15.68
N ALA A 118 -6.67 4.75 16.26
CA ALA A 118 -5.92 5.12 17.45
C ALA A 118 -6.24 4.18 18.63
N HIS A 119 -7.52 3.92 18.88
CA HIS A 119 -7.97 3.07 19.98
C HIS A 119 -7.58 1.60 19.78
N HIS A 120 -7.80 1.05 18.58
CA HIS A 120 -7.70 -0.39 18.34
C HIS A 120 -6.33 -0.83 17.82
N TYR A 121 -5.64 -0.01 17.02
CA TYR A 121 -4.37 -0.38 16.37
C TYR A 121 -3.14 0.26 17.02
N TRP A 122 -3.20 1.56 17.36
CA TRP A 122 -1.99 2.28 17.75
C TRP A 122 -1.73 2.29 19.25
N LEU A 123 -2.75 2.59 20.06
CA LEU A 123 -2.61 2.67 21.52
C LEU A 123 -2.21 1.35 22.19
N PRO A 124 -2.70 0.17 21.76
CA PRO A 124 -2.33 -1.09 22.43
C PRO A 124 -0.87 -1.52 22.22
N GLY A 125 -0.23 -1.08 21.14
CA GLY A 125 1.12 -1.51 20.76
C GLY A 125 1.27 -3.04 20.75
N ASN A 126 2.38 -3.54 21.30
CA ASN A 126 2.64 -4.98 21.41
C ASN A 126 1.93 -5.64 22.61
N GLY A 127 0.97 -4.95 23.27
CA GLY A 127 0.21 -5.48 24.39
C GLY A 127 -0.91 -6.45 24.01
N VAL A 128 -1.21 -6.57 22.71
CA VAL A 128 -2.25 -7.46 22.15
C VAL A 128 -1.70 -8.16 20.91
N SER A 129 -2.30 -9.29 20.54
CA SER A 129 -1.93 -9.98 19.31
C SER A 129 -2.48 -9.27 18.07
N HIS A 130 -1.93 -9.58 16.90
CA HIS A 130 -2.43 -9.05 15.62
C HIS A 130 -3.91 -9.43 15.36
N ASP A 131 -4.31 -10.66 15.72
CA ASP A 131 -5.70 -11.11 15.61
C ASP A 131 -6.61 -10.36 16.59
N ASP A 132 -6.16 -10.12 17.82
CA ASP A 132 -6.94 -9.37 18.82
C ASP A 132 -7.17 -7.93 18.40
N THR A 133 -6.18 -7.27 17.77
CA THR A 133 -6.34 -5.95 17.17
C THR A 133 -7.49 -5.95 16.16
N LEU A 134 -7.50 -6.89 15.22
CA LEU A 134 -8.54 -7.01 14.19
C LEU A 134 -9.92 -7.28 14.79
N ARG A 135 -10.01 -8.22 15.75
CA ARG A 135 -11.26 -8.54 16.43
C ARG A 135 -11.82 -7.35 17.18
N SER A 136 -10.96 -6.58 17.84
CA SER A 136 -11.39 -5.43 18.64
C SER A 136 -12.05 -4.36 17.79
N LEU A 137 -11.55 -4.11 16.57
CA LEU A 137 -12.13 -3.11 15.65
C LEU A 137 -13.29 -3.69 14.84
N THR A 138 -13.06 -4.84 14.20
CA THR A 138 -13.94 -5.34 13.13
C THR A 138 -14.99 -6.32 13.62
N GLY A 139 -14.83 -6.87 14.84
CA GLY A 139 -15.62 -7.98 15.36
C GLY A 139 -15.27 -9.35 14.75
N GLU A 140 -14.36 -9.39 13.77
CA GLU A 140 -13.93 -10.58 13.05
C GLU A 140 -12.44 -10.87 13.31
N GLY A 141 -12.06 -12.16 13.35
CA GLY A 141 -10.65 -12.55 13.38
C GLY A 141 -9.96 -12.30 12.03
N PHE A 142 -8.65 -12.49 11.98
CA PHE A 142 -7.86 -12.36 10.76
C PHE A 142 -8.46 -13.17 9.60
N ASN A 143 -8.77 -12.48 8.50
CA ASN A 143 -9.37 -13.06 7.32
C ASN A 143 -8.70 -12.57 6.03
N SER A 144 -8.07 -13.48 5.30
CA SER A 144 -7.39 -13.19 4.03
C SER A 144 -8.32 -13.06 2.83
N ASP A 145 -9.59 -13.43 2.96
CA ASP A 145 -10.57 -13.41 1.87
C ASP A 145 -10.78 -12.01 1.32
N TYR A 146 -10.66 -10.97 2.15
CA TYR A 146 -10.80 -9.58 1.70
C TYR A 146 -9.70 -9.18 0.71
N LEU A 147 -8.44 -9.53 0.98
CA LEU A 147 -7.36 -9.32 0.03
C LEU A 147 -7.55 -10.16 -1.23
N ALA A 148 -7.94 -11.43 -1.08
CA ALA A 148 -8.20 -12.31 -2.21
C ALA A 148 -9.31 -11.77 -3.12
N ALA A 149 -10.43 -11.34 -2.54
CA ALA A 149 -11.54 -10.72 -3.27
C ALA A 149 -11.07 -9.48 -4.02
N ALA A 150 -10.27 -8.63 -3.38
CA ALA A 150 -9.77 -7.40 -3.96
C ALA A 150 -8.74 -7.66 -5.09
N CYS A 151 -7.96 -8.74 -5.00
CA CYS A 151 -7.07 -9.21 -6.07
C CYS A 151 -7.82 -9.82 -7.25
N ASN A 152 -8.96 -10.49 -6.99
CA ASN A 152 -9.75 -11.20 -8.00
C ASN A 152 -10.78 -10.32 -8.72
N GLN A 153 -10.86 -9.02 -8.41
CA GLN A 153 -11.72 -8.12 -9.16
C GLN A 153 -11.24 -8.02 -10.61
N THR A 154 -12.20 -8.05 -11.53
CA THR A 154 -11.99 -7.62 -12.91
C THR A 154 -11.74 -6.11 -12.97
N VAL A 155 -11.15 -5.65 -14.07
CA VAL A 155 -10.96 -4.22 -14.36
C VAL A 155 -12.30 -3.49 -14.34
N GLU A 156 -13.35 -4.11 -14.90
CA GLU A 156 -14.70 -3.56 -14.96
C GLU A 156 -15.31 -3.39 -13.56
N GLN A 157 -15.18 -4.39 -12.69
CA GLN A 157 -15.66 -4.32 -11.31
C GLN A 157 -14.91 -3.26 -10.48
N ALA A 158 -13.59 -3.20 -10.62
CA ALA A 158 -12.76 -2.20 -9.96
C ALA A 158 -13.12 -0.78 -10.46
N TRP A 159 -13.35 -0.62 -11.75
CA TRP A 159 -13.78 0.65 -12.33
C TRP A 159 -15.18 1.06 -11.86
N GLN A 160 -16.14 0.14 -11.84
CA GLN A 160 -17.48 0.41 -11.32
C GLN A 160 -17.44 0.86 -9.85
N THR A 161 -16.61 0.21 -9.03
CA THR A 161 -16.40 0.59 -7.63
C THR A 161 -15.82 2.01 -7.52
N ALA A 162 -14.83 2.34 -8.36
CA ALA A 162 -14.25 3.68 -8.39
C ALA A 162 -15.28 4.75 -8.81
N GLN A 163 -16.11 4.47 -9.83
CA GLN A 163 -17.18 5.38 -10.25
C GLN A 163 -18.18 5.64 -9.14
N GLN A 164 -18.62 4.60 -8.43
CA GLN A 164 -19.51 4.73 -7.28
C GLN A 164 -18.86 5.58 -6.17
N SER A 165 -17.59 5.33 -5.87
CA SER A 165 -16.84 6.11 -4.88
C SER A 165 -16.72 7.58 -5.27
N MET A 166 -16.47 7.90 -6.54
CA MET A 166 -16.38 9.27 -7.03
C MET A 166 -17.73 9.99 -6.97
N ALA A 167 -18.81 9.33 -7.41
CA ALA A 167 -20.15 9.89 -7.33
C ALA A 167 -20.57 10.15 -5.88
N ALA A 168 -20.32 9.21 -4.98
CA ALA A 168 -20.60 9.36 -3.56
C ALA A 168 -19.76 10.48 -2.91
N ALA A 169 -18.49 10.63 -3.31
CA ALA A 169 -17.63 11.70 -2.82
C ALA A 169 -18.11 13.08 -3.30
N ALA A 170 -18.51 13.20 -4.56
CA ALA A 170 -19.03 14.46 -5.13
C ALA A 170 -20.35 14.89 -4.49
N ALA A 171 -21.19 13.94 -4.07
CA ALA A 171 -22.44 14.21 -3.38
C ALA A 171 -22.27 14.54 -1.88
N ARG A 172 -21.09 14.24 -1.30
CA ARG A 172 -20.86 14.42 0.14
C ARG A 172 -20.59 15.89 0.47
N PRO A 173 -21.25 16.45 1.49
CA PRO A 173 -20.90 17.77 2.01
C PRO A 173 -19.44 17.78 2.46
N GLN A 174 -18.68 18.74 1.96
CA GLN A 174 -17.32 18.98 2.42
C GLN A 174 -17.36 19.99 3.57
N PRO A 175 -16.64 19.75 4.69
CA PRO A 175 -16.49 20.77 5.71
C PRO A 175 -15.84 22.01 5.08
N ALA A 176 -16.15 23.18 5.62
CA ALA A 176 -15.47 24.40 5.21
C ALA A 176 -13.96 24.22 5.44
N ALA A 177 -13.15 24.59 4.45
CA ALA A 177 -11.71 24.66 4.59
C ALA A 177 -11.32 25.98 5.29
N ASP A 178 -11.93 26.25 6.45
CA ASP A 178 -11.78 27.49 7.22
C ASP A 178 -10.84 27.35 8.42
N PHE A 179 -10.06 26.28 8.46
CA PHE A 179 -9.06 26.02 9.49
C PHE A 179 -7.65 26.45 9.04
N ASN A 180 -6.91 27.10 9.95
CA ASN A 180 -5.50 27.43 9.73
C ASN A 180 -4.64 26.24 10.17
N LEU A 181 -3.95 25.60 9.22
CA LEU A 181 -3.01 24.50 9.51
C LEU A 181 -1.70 24.99 10.15
N GLU A 182 -1.46 26.31 10.20
CA GLU A 182 -0.18 26.93 10.58
C GLU A 182 1.01 26.32 9.82
N ALA A 183 0.76 25.90 8.57
CA ALA A 183 1.75 25.26 7.72
C ALA A 183 2.50 26.29 6.88
N HIS A 184 3.84 26.29 6.96
CA HIS A 184 4.70 27.03 6.05
C HIS A 184 5.14 26.12 4.90
N ILE A 185 4.64 26.39 3.70
CA ILE A 185 4.88 25.58 2.49
C ILE A 185 5.82 26.35 1.58
N ARG A 186 6.87 25.68 1.09
CA ARG A 186 7.81 26.21 0.08
C ARG A 186 7.99 25.18 -1.03
N VAL A 187 7.91 25.65 -2.27
CA VAL A 187 8.27 24.87 -3.46
C VAL A 187 9.68 25.29 -3.87
N VAL A 188 10.62 24.34 -3.86
CA VAL A 188 12.04 24.62 -4.10
C VAL A 188 12.59 23.80 -5.27
N ASP A 189 13.52 24.38 -6.02
CA ASP A 189 14.36 23.73 -7.02
C ASP A 189 15.82 23.95 -6.63
N GLY A 190 16.43 22.91 -6.03
CA GLY A 190 17.72 23.04 -5.36
C GLY A 190 17.64 23.99 -4.15
N ASP A 191 18.38 25.09 -4.22
CA ASP A 191 18.42 26.17 -3.22
C ASP A 191 17.46 27.33 -3.54
N ARG A 192 16.87 27.35 -4.73
CA ARG A 192 15.98 28.41 -5.19
C ARG A 192 14.55 28.13 -4.75
N VAL A 193 13.95 29.10 -4.04
CA VAL A 193 12.51 29.12 -3.79
C VAL A 193 11.79 29.55 -5.07
N LEU A 194 10.84 28.73 -5.52
CA LEU A 194 10.00 29.01 -6.68
C LEU A 194 8.68 29.66 -6.28
N ALA A 195 8.13 29.25 -5.14
CA ALA A 195 6.91 29.78 -4.55
C ALA A 195 6.83 29.42 -3.07
N ASP A 196 6.11 30.22 -2.29
CA ASP A 196 5.76 29.92 -0.91
C ASP A 196 4.36 30.47 -0.58
N ASN A 197 3.80 30.03 0.55
CA ASN A 197 2.46 30.43 0.98
C ASN A 197 2.45 31.58 1.99
N ALA A 198 3.50 32.41 2.08
CA ALA A 198 3.53 33.56 2.99
C ALA A 198 2.39 34.55 2.70
N ASP A 199 2.06 34.73 1.42
CA ASP A 199 0.95 35.56 0.94
C ASP A 199 -0.31 34.72 0.59
N GLY A 200 -0.36 33.48 1.08
CA GLY A 200 -1.46 32.54 0.90
C GLY A 200 -1.31 31.57 -0.28
N ASP A 201 -2.00 30.44 -0.19
CA ASP A 201 -1.88 29.31 -1.13
C ASP A 201 -2.21 29.69 -2.58
N ALA A 202 -3.14 30.63 -2.78
CA ALA A 202 -3.51 31.10 -4.11
C ALA A 202 -2.35 31.85 -4.80
N GLN A 203 -1.56 32.61 -4.04
CA GLN A 203 -0.38 33.30 -4.56
C GLN A 203 0.75 32.30 -4.84
N MET A 204 1.01 31.39 -3.90
CA MET A 204 1.95 30.28 -4.08
C MET A 204 1.69 29.51 -5.39
N CYS A 205 0.44 29.13 -5.66
CA CYS A 205 0.08 28.41 -6.88
C CYS A 205 0.35 29.20 -8.15
N ARG A 206 0.10 30.53 -8.15
CA ARG A 206 0.38 31.40 -9.30
C ARG A 206 1.88 31.54 -9.54
N ASP A 207 2.66 31.76 -8.48
CA ASP A 207 4.11 31.93 -8.58
C ASP A 207 4.79 30.65 -9.06
N PHE A 208 4.32 29.50 -8.58
CA PHE A 208 4.81 28.21 -9.05
C PHE A 208 4.50 27.98 -10.53
N ALA A 209 3.25 28.24 -10.97
CA ALA A 209 2.86 28.11 -12.37
C ALA A 209 3.73 28.99 -13.28
N ALA A 210 3.90 30.27 -12.92
CA ALA A 210 4.74 31.20 -13.67
C ALA A 210 6.21 30.74 -13.73
N ALA A 211 6.75 30.19 -12.64
CA ALA A 211 8.11 29.66 -12.60
C ALA A 211 8.31 28.40 -13.47
N ILE A 212 7.26 27.61 -13.73
CA ILE A 212 7.32 26.45 -14.65
C ILE A 212 7.15 26.91 -16.10
N GLU A 213 6.23 27.83 -16.37
CA GLU A 213 6.01 28.37 -17.72
C GLU A 213 7.26 29.09 -18.25
N ALA A 214 7.96 29.85 -17.41
CA ALA A 214 9.20 30.53 -17.79
C ALA A 214 10.38 29.57 -18.11
N ARG A 215 10.22 28.26 -17.87
CA ARG A 215 11.20 27.22 -18.17
C ARG A 215 10.86 26.40 -19.41
N GLN A 216 9.68 26.60 -20.01
CA GLN A 216 9.30 26.02 -21.31
C GLN A 216 9.83 26.89 -22.45
#